data_AF-A0A8C3FBR4-F1
#
_entry.id   AF-A0A8C3FBR4-F1
#
_cell.length_a   1.000
_cell.length_b   1.000
_cell.length_c   1.000
_cell.angle_alpha   90.00
_cell.angle_beta   90.00
_cell.angle_gamma   90.00
#
_symmetry.space_group_name_H-M   'P 1'
#
loop_
_entity.id
_entity.type
_entity.pdbx_description
1 polymer ?
#
loop_
_entity_poly.entity_id
_entity_poly.type
_entity_poly.pdbx_seq_one_letter_code
_entity_poly.pdbx_strand_id
1 'polypeptide(L)'
;MEPNHAHNQSCILCPEATDSASIESAAKKAEAHLGGTGLNLLINNAGVMPPSTLESATPEDMLSVYNTNVIGPLLVTQAFLPLLKKAAQGSNQKGMSCSKAAIVNISTVLGSIEKTPETFSFMPVVSYRCSKVCLPQANQPWDSH
;
A
#
# COMPACT_ATOMS: atom_id res chain seq x y z
N MET A 1 13.90 29.43 -29.37
CA MET A 1 13.74 29.11 -27.94
C MET A 1 12.35 28.54 -27.79
N GLU A 2 12.22 27.23 -27.63
CA GLU A 2 10.92 26.62 -27.39
C GLU A 2 10.45 26.90 -25.95
N PRO A 3 9.14 27.02 -25.70
CA PRO A 3 8.61 27.31 -24.38
C PRO A 3 8.81 26.09 -23.48
N ASN A 4 9.42 26.33 -22.32
CA ASN A 4 9.60 25.35 -21.26
C ASN A 4 8.23 25.01 -20.64
N HIS A 5 7.54 24.01 -21.21
CA HIS A 5 6.33 23.46 -20.61
C HIS A 5 6.73 22.72 -19.34
N ALA A 6 6.58 23.39 -18.19
CA ALA A 6 6.59 22.75 -16.89
C ALA A 6 5.37 21.81 -16.82
N HIS A 7 5.52 20.59 -17.33
CA HIS A 7 4.59 19.50 -17.02
C HIS A 7 4.61 19.35 -15.51
N ASN A 8 3.49 19.63 -14.86
CA ASN A 8 3.35 19.36 -13.44
C ASN A 8 3.34 17.84 -13.28
N GLN A 9 4.50 17.23 -13.06
CA GLN A 9 4.72 15.78 -13.00
C GLN A 9 4.10 15.15 -11.73
N SER A 10 3.41 15.93 -10.91
CA SER A 10 2.88 15.52 -9.62
C SER A 10 1.39 15.83 -9.53
N CYS A 11 0.62 14.81 -9.12
CA CYS A 11 -0.80 14.91 -8.81
C CYS A 11 -1.00 14.50 -7.36
N ILE A 12 -1.62 15.38 -6.55
CA ILE A 12 -1.92 15.09 -5.15
C ILE A 12 -3.37 14.61 -5.06
N LEU A 13 -3.55 13.43 -4.47
CA LEU A 13 -4.84 12.82 -4.19
C LEU A 13 -4.89 12.46 -2.70
N CYS A 14 -6.02 12.71 -2.04
CA CYS A 14 -6.21 12.46 -0.61
C CYS A 14 -7.35 11.46 -0.39
N PRO A 15 -7.16 10.17 -0.73
CA PRO A 15 -8.13 9.14 -0.39
C PRO A 15 -8.13 8.88 1.12
N GLU A 16 -9.29 8.55 1.67
CA GLU A 16 -9.40 7.94 2.99
C GLU A 16 -9.10 6.44 2.84
N ALA A 17 -8.10 5.94 3.57
CA ALA A 17 -7.53 4.60 3.34
C ALA A 17 -8.50 3.46 3.69
N THR A 18 -9.56 3.77 4.44
CA THR A 18 -10.60 2.81 4.86
C THR A 18 -11.93 2.98 4.13
N ASP A 19 -12.03 3.93 3.20
CA ASP A 19 -13.23 4.19 2.40
C ASP A 19 -13.01 3.80 0.93
N SER A 20 -13.58 2.68 0.51
CA SER A 20 -13.52 2.18 -0.87
C SER A 20 -13.98 3.22 -1.90
N ALA A 21 -15.02 4.00 -1.62
CA ALA A 21 -15.52 5.00 -2.57
C ALA A 21 -14.52 6.16 -2.75
N SER A 22 -13.87 6.58 -1.65
CA SER A 22 -12.80 7.57 -1.69
C SER A 22 -11.58 7.08 -2.49
N ILE A 23 -11.19 5.81 -2.28
CA ILE A 23 -10.10 5.15 -3.01
C ILE A 23 -10.41 5.03 -4.50
N GLU A 24 -11.61 4.57 -4.86
CA GLU A 24 -12.04 4.46 -6.27
C GLU A 24 -12.05 5.82 -6.96
N SER A 25 -12.51 6.87 -6.26
CA SER A 25 -12.48 8.25 -6.76
C SER A 25 -11.05 8.71 -7.02
N ALA A 26 -10.10 8.37 -6.13
CA ALA A 26 -8.69 8.65 -6.35
C ALA A 26 -8.11 7.88 -7.55
N ALA A 27 -8.43 6.60 -7.69
CA ALA A 27 -7.98 5.78 -8.83
C ALA A 27 -8.46 6.35 -10.18
N LYS A 28 -9.73 6.79 -10.27
CA LYS A 28 -10.27 7.45 -11.47
C LYS A 28 -9.57 8.77 -11.79
N LYS A 29 -9.26 9.58 -10.78
CA LYS A 29 -8.50 10.83 -10.96
C LYS A 29 -7.07 10.55 -11.43
N ALA A 30 -6.43 9.52 -10.87
CA ALA A 30 -5.10 9.09 -11.31
C ALA A 30 -5.12 8.61 -12.76
N GLU A 31 -6.11 7.81 -13.15
CA GLU A 31 -6.28 7.36 -14.54
C GLU A 31 -6.41 8.54 -15.51
N ALA A 32 -7.26 9.52 -15.18
CA ALA A 32 -7.42 10.72 -15.99
C ALA A 32 -6.12 11.52 -16.12
N HIS A 33 -5.36 11.64 -15.03
CA HIS A 33 -4.06 12.32 -15.03
C HIS A 33 -3.00 11.59 -15.85
N LEU A 34 -3.00 10.25 -15.82
CA LEU A 34 -2.07 9.42 -16.59
C LEU A 34 -2.35 9.43 -18.09
N GLY A 35 -3.49 9.97 -18.54
CA GLY A 35 -3.76 10.19 -19.98
C GLY A 35 -3.73 8.90 -20.80
N GLY A 36 -4.10 7.78 -20.20
CA GLY A 36 -4.05 6.46 -20.84
C GLY A 36 -2.72 5.72 -20.70
N THR A 37 -1.69 6.30 -20.09
CA THR A 37 -0.53 5.54 -19.60
C THR A 37 -0.93 4.71 -18.37
N GLY A 38 -0.21 3.61 -18.11
CA GLY A 38 -0.41 2.81 -16.90
C GLY A 38 0.35 3.37 -15.70
N LEU A 39 0.07 2.83 -14.51
CA LEU A 39 0.82 3.14 -13.30
C LEU A 39 1.98 2.15 -13.12
N ASN A 40 3.23 2.60 -13.11
CA ASN A 40 4.38 1.69 -12.95
C ASN A 40 4.63 1.27 -11.50
N LEU A 41 4.30 2.11 -10.52
CA LEU A 41 4.65 1.87 -9.13
C LEU A 41 3.55 2.35 -8.20
N LEU A 42 3.02 1.44 -7.38
CA LEU A 42 2.14 1.74 -6.25
C LEU A 42 2.90 1.50 -4.95
N ILE A 43 2.97 2.50 -4.08
CA ILE A 43 3.62 2.38 -2.76
C ILE A 43 2.55 2.52 -1.67
N ASN A 44 2.22 1.41 -1.01
CA ASN A 44 1.34 1.42 0.15
C ASN A 44 2.16 1.78 1.39
N ASN A 45 2.25 3.08 1.67
CA ASN A 45 2.98 3.63 2.82
C ASN A 45 2.07 4.06 3.98
N ALA A 46 0.80 4.40 3.72
CA ALA A 46 -0.11 4.85 4.76
C ALA A 46 -0.26 3.80 5.87
N GLY A 47 -0.19 4.23 7.12
CA GLY A 47 -0.35 3.36 8.27
C GLY A 47 -0.37 4.10 9.60
N VAL A 48 -0.94 3.45 10.60
CA VAL A 48 -1.09 3.94 11.97
C VAL A 48 -0.42 2.99 12.96
N MET A 49 0.13 3.54 14.04
CA MET A 49 0.79 2.79 15.11
C MET A 49 0.40 3.41 16.47
N PRO A 50 -0.84 3.20 16.94
CA PRO A 50 -1.22 3.63 18.28
C PRO A 50 -0.47 2.81 19.34
N PRO A 51 -0.22 3.36 20.54
CA PRO A 51 0.25 2.58 21.68
C PRO A 51 -0.72 1.44 22.01
N SER A 52 -0.22 0.22 22.18
CA SER A 52 -1.07 -0.95 22.44
C SER A 52 -0.25 -2.09 23.04
N THR A 53 -0.37 -2.35 24.33
CA THR A 53 0.27 -3.50 24.99
C THR A 53 -0.67 -4.71 25.03
N LEU A 54 -0.20 -5.86 25.54
CA LEU A 54 -1.06 -7.03 25.70
C LEU A 54 -2.20 -6.77 26.70
N GLU A 55 -1.93 -5.97 27.73
CA GLU A 55 -2.87 -5.61 28.78
C GLU A 55 -3.86 -4.53 28.34
N SER A 56 -3.45 -3.65 27.43
CA SER A 56 -4.24 -2.49 27.02
C SER A 56 -4.94 -2.65 25.67
N ALA A 57 -4.61 -3.68 24.88
CA ALA A 57 -5.18 -3.87 23.55
C ALA A 57 -6.67 -4.19 23.63
N THR A 58 -7.47 -3.41 22.89
CA THR A 58 -8.92 -3.66 22.72
C THR A 58 -9.21 -4.25 21.34
N PRO A 59 -10.32 -5.00 21.16
CA PRO A 59 -10.77 -5.43 19.85
C PRO A 59 -10.91 -4.26 18.85
N GLU A 60 -11.41 -3.13 19.32
CA GLU A 60 -11.61 -1.92 18.54
C GLU A 60 -10.29 -1.34 18.02
N ASP A 61 -9.25 -1.27 18.87
CA ASP A 61 -7.92 -0.83 18.46
C ASP A 61 -7.29 -1.78 17.44
N MET A 62 -7.43 -3.09 17.67
CA MET A 62 -6.92 -4.12 16.76
C MET A 62 -7.56 -3.98 15.38
N LEU A 63 -8.89 -3.85 15.34
CA LEU A 63 -9.65 -3.68 14.09
C LEU A 63 -9.31 -2.37 13.39
N SER A 64 -9.19 -1.27 14.12
CA SER A 64 -8.83 0.05 13.57
C SER A 64 -7.47 0.02 12.87
N VAL A 65 -6.45 -0.54 13.55
CA VAL A 65 -5.11 -0.69 12.97
C VAL A 65 -5.11 -1.67 11.81
N TYR A 66 -5.86 -2.77 11.88
CA TYR A 66 -5.97 -3.74 10.79
C TYR A 66 -6.65 -3.14 9.55
N ASN A 67 -7.73 -2.39 9.74
CA ASN A 67 -8.44 -1.69 8.67
C ASN A 67 -7.49 -0.76 7.90
N THR A 68 -6.66 0.01 8.61
CA THR A 68 -5.75 0.97 7.97
C THR A 68 -4.51 0.30 7.37
N ASN A 69 -3.84 -0.58 8.13
CA ASN A 69 -2.52 -1.10 7.77
C ASN A 69 -2.57 -2.36 6.90
N VAL A 70 -3.72 -3.02 6.78
CA VAL A 70 -3.87 -4.27 6.02
C VAL A 70 -4.96 -4.13 4.96
N ILE A 71 -6.19 -3.81 5.37
CA ILE A 71 -7.33 -3.71 4.44
C ILE A 71 -7.16 -2.51 3.51
N GLY A 72 -6.70 -1.36 4.02
CA GLY A 72 -6.46 -0.18 3.19
C GLY A 72 -5.51 -0.44 2.01
N PRO A 73 -4.29 -0.95 2.23
CA PRO A 73 -3.37 -1.37 1.16
C PRO A 73 -3.98 -2.37 0.17
N LEU A 74 -4.82 -3.30 0.64
CA LEU A 74 -5.53 -4.24 -0.24
C LEU A 74 -6.53 -3.50 -1.15
N LEU A 75 -7.38 -2.65 -0.58
CA LEU A 75 -8.39 -1.89 -1.33
C LEU A 75 -7.75 -0.93 -2.33
N VAL A 76 -6.69 -0.21 -1.91
CA VAL A 76 -5.90 0.65 -2.80
C VAL A 76 -5.31 -0.19 -3.94
N THR A 77 -4.73 -1.34 -3.63
CA THR A 77 -4.17 -2.22 -4.66
C THR A 77 -5.23 -2.68 -5.65
N GLN A 78 -6.40 -3.09 -5.18
CA GLN A 78 -7.52 -3.50 -6.04
C GLN A 78 -7.98 -2.38 -6.98
N ALA A 79 -8.17 -1.17 -6.45
CA ALA A 79 -8.63 -0.02 -7.22
C ALA A 79 -7.62 0.42 -8.29
N PHE A 80 -6.32 0.32 -8.00
CA PHE A 80 -5.25 0.71 -8.93
C PHE A 80 -4.73 -0.43 -9.81
N LEU A 81 -5.17 -1.67 -9.58
CA LEU A 81 -4.75 -2.85 -10.34
C LEU A 81 -4.92 -2.72 -11.86
N PRO A 82 -6.02 -2.13 -12.39
CA PRO A 82 -6.15 -1.93 -13.84
C PRO A 82 -5.02 -1.09 -14.44
N LEU A 83 -4.61 -0.03 -13.73
CA LEU A 83 -3.53 0.86 -14.17
C LEU A 83 -2.17 0.17 -14.13
N LEU A 84 -1.90 -0.64 -13.09
CA LEU A 84 -0.69 -1.45 -12.97
C LEU A 84 -0.60 -2.50 -14.09
N LYS A 85 -1.71 -3.19 -14.40
CA LYS A 85 -1.79 -4.14 -15.52
C LYS A 85 -1.52 -3.46 -16.85
N LYS A 86 -2.05 -2.26 -17.06
CA LYS A 86 -1.81 -1.46 -18.26
C LYS A 86 -0.33 -1.10 -18.43
N ALA A 87 0.34 -0.71 -17.35
CA ALA A 87 1.79 -0.44 -17.37
C ALA A 87 2.61 -1.69 -17.69
N ALA A 88 2.24 -2.84 -17.10
CA ALA A 88 2.90 -4.12 -17.36
C ALA A 88 2.78 -4.55 -18.83
N GLN A 89 1.60 -4.38 -19.43
CA GLN A 89 1.31 -4.71 -20.83
C GLN A 89 2.00 -3.77 -21.82
N GLY A 90 2.15 -2.49 -21.48
CA GLY A 90 2.84 -1.50 -22.32
C GLY A 90 4.36 -1.56 -22.25
N SER A 91 4.94 -2.40 -21.39
CA SER A 91 6.39 -2.47 -21.16
C SER A 91 7.06 -3.59 -21.98
N ASN A 92 8.17 -3.25 -22.64
CA ASN A 92 9.04 -4.22 -23.31
C ASN A 92 9.98 -4.97 -22.36
N GLN A 93 9.96 -4.66 -21.05
CA GLN A 93 10.83 -5.32 -20.08
C GLN A 93 10.35 -6.76 -19.78
N LYS A 94 11.28 -7.71 -19.88
CA LYS A 94 11.07 -9.10 -19.45
C LYS A 94 11.24 -9.22 -17.94
N GLY A 95 10.47 -10.11 -17.32
CA GLY A 95 10.52 -10.34 -15.86
C GLY A 95 9.81 -9.25 -15.03
N MET A 96 10.08 -9.29 -13.73
CA MET A 96 9.55 -8.37 -12.71
C MET A 96 10.51 -7.19 -12.50
N SER A 97 9.97 -5.97 -12.43
CA SER A 97 10.76 -4.74 -12.24
C SER A 97 9.86 -3.60 -11.73
N CYS A 98 10.38 -2.76 -10.84
CA CYS A 98 9.68 -1.55 -10.36
C CYS A 98 9.49 -0.51 -11.47
N SER A 99 10.32 -0.53 -12.52
CA SER A 99 10.14 0.33 -13.70
C SER A 99 9.11 -0.20 -14.68
N LYS A 100 8.68 -1.46 -14.52
CA LYS A 100 7.62 -2.07 -15.33
C LYS A 100 6.26 -1.88 -14.67
N ALA A 101 6.03 -2.58 -13.57
CA ALA A 101 4.80 -2.53 -12.78
C ALA A 101 5.09 -3.23 -11.46
N ALA A 102 4.99 -2.51 -10.34
CA ALA A 102 5.20 -3.08 -9.01
C ALA A 102 4.28 -2.46 -7.96
N ILE A 103 3.98 -3.27 -6.95
CA ILE A 103 3.32 -2.86 -5.71
C ILE A 103 4.35 -3.03 -4.59
N VAL A 104 4.60 -1.96 -3.84
CA VAL A 104 5.53 -1.96 -2.72
C VAL A 104 4.74 -1.66 -1.45
N ASN A 105 4.66 -2.62 -0.54
CA ASN A 105 4.06 -2.43 0.77
C ASN A 105 5.15 -2.06 1.78
N ILE A 106 5.01 -0.90 2.44
CA ILE A 106 5.95 -0.48 3.48
C ILE A 106 5.62 -1.22 4.77
N SER A 107 6.44 -2.23 5.08
CA SER A 107 6.36 -3.00 6.32
C SER A 107 7.38 -2.52 7.36
N THR A 108 7.61 -3.31 8.40
CA THR A 108 8.54 -3.02 9.50
C THR A 108 9.11 -4.31 10.06
N VAL A 109 10.33 -4.23 10.59
CA VAL A 109 10.95 -5.32 11.35
C VAL A 109 10.12 -5.76 12.56
N LEU A 110 9.29 -4.87 13.11
CA LEU A 110 8.41 -5.19 14.24
C LEU A 110 7.33 -6.23 13.87
N GLY A 111 7.01 -6.39 12.58
CA GLY A 111 6.12 -7.44 12.08
C GLY A 111 6.81 -8.81 11.92
N SER A 112 8.11 -8.92 12.22
CA SER A 112 8.79 -10.21 12.22
C SER A 112 8.51 -10.96 13.53
N ILE A 113 7.86 -12.12 13.41
CA ILE A 113 7.63 -13.03 14.54
C ILE A 113 8.98 -13.49 15.13
N GLU A 114 9.94 -13.81 14.27
CA GLU A 114 11.29 -14.24 14.65
C GLU A 114 12.02 -13.19 15.51
N LYS A 115 11.94 -11.91 15.13
CA LYS A 115 12.60 -10.80 15.86
C LYS A 115 11.74 -10.19 16.97
N THR A 116 10.57 -10.77 17.24
CA THR A 116 9.69 -10.25 18.31
C THR A 116 10.35 -10.32 19.69
N PRO A 117 11.01 -11.42 20.11
CA PRO A 117 11.65 -11.48 21.44
C PRO A 117 12.67 -10.36 21.69
N GLU A 118 13.39 -9.92 20.64
CA GLU A 118 14.41 -8.86 20.72
C GLU A 118 13.80 -7.45 20.75
N THR A 119 12.68 -7.26 20.05
CA THR A 119 12.12 -5.91 19.80
C THR A 119 10.93 -5.57 20.70
N PHE A 120 10.29 -6.56 21.31
CA PHE A 120 9.03 -6.38 22.05
C PHE A 120 9.22 -5.57 23.33
N SER A 121 10.32 -5.78 24.05
CA SER A 121 10.65 -5.04 25.28
C SER A 121 10.78 -3.54 25.07
N PHE A 122 11.25 -3.11 23.89
CA PHE A 122 11.41 -1.71 23.53
C PHE A 122 10.14 -1.11 22.92
N MET A 123 9.39 -1.88 22.11
CA MET A 123 8.20 -1.41 21.40
C MET A 123 7.07 -2.46 21.46
N PRO A 124 6.33 -2.53 22.58
CA PRO A 124 5.20 -3.44 22.74
C PRO A 124 3.96 -2.83 22.09
N VAL A 125 3.92 -2.79 20.75
CA VAL A 125 2.79 -2.29 19.94
C VAL A 125 2.05 -3.45 19.28
N VAL A 126 1.26 -4.19 20.06
CA VAL A 126 0.64 -5.48 19.69
C VAL A 126 -0.19 -5.37 18.40
N SER A 127 -1.15 -4.42 18.36
CA SER A 127 -2.00 -4.21 17.18
C SER A 127 -1.22 -3.93 15.91
N TYR A 128 -0.19 -3.07 16.02
CA TYR A 128 0.68 -2.72 14.91
C TYR A 128 1.50 -3.93 14.41
N ARG A 129 2.09 -4.70 15.32
CA ARG A 129 2.87 -5.91 14.98
C ARG A 129 2.01 -6.91 14.21
N CYS A 130 0.83 -7.23 14.73
CA CYS A 130 -0.13 -8.12 14.07
C CYS A 130 -0.46 -7.63 12.65
N SER A 131 -0.74 -6.32 12.49
CA SER A 131 -1.05 -5.76 11.17
C SER A 131 0.12 -5.91 10.17
N LYS A 132 1.36 -5.75 10.63
CA LYS A 132 2.55 -5.77 9.76
C LYS A 132 3.06 -7.19 9.46
N VAL A 133 2.64 -8.20 10.24
CA VAL A 133 2.74 -9.62 9.86
C VAL A 133 1.83 -9.92 8.65
N CYS A 134 0.60 -9.37 8.66
CA CYS A 134 -0.40 -9.65 7.63
C CYS A 134 -0.19 -8.87 6.33
N LEU A 135 0.29 -7.62 6.40
CA LEU A 135 0.42 -6.73 5.24
C LEU A 135 1.21 -7.33 4.04
N PRO A 136 2.35 -8.02 4.20
CA PRO A 136 3.07 -8.63 3.07
C PRO A 136 2.26 -9.74 2.36
N GLN A 137 1.31 -10.35 3.06
CA GLN A 137 0.47 -11.44 2.55
C GLN A 137 -0.77 -10.92 1.81
N ALA A 138 -1.25 -9.72 2.17
CA ALA A 138 -2.48 -9.14 1.63
C ALA A 138 -2.47 -8.94 0.10
N ASN A 139 -1.30 -8.72 -0.50
CA ASN A 139 -1.16 -8.45 -1.94
C ASN A 139 -0.34 -9.52 -2.68
N GLN A 140 -0.13 -10.70 -2.09
CA GLN A 140 0.49 -11.80 -2.84
C GLN A 140 -0.42 -12.13 -4.02
N PRO A 141 0.10 -12.21 -5.26
CA PRO A 141 -0.66 -12.85 -6.33
C PRO A 141 -1.00 -14.25 -5.83
N TRP A 142 -2.26 -14.67 -6.02
CA TRP A 142 -2.59 -16.09 -5.94
C TRP A 142 -1.67 -16.76 -6.96
N ASP A 143 -0.65 -17.47 -6.48
CA ASP A 143 0.20 -18.26 -7.36
C ASP A 143 -0.74 -19.17 -8.14
N SER A 144 -0.93 -18.85 -9.42
CA SER A 144 -1.65 -19.71 -10.35
C SER A 144 -0.79 -20.93 -10.56
N HIS A 145 -1.00 -21.94 -9.71
CA HIS A 145 -0.74 -23.33 -10.04
C HIS A 145 -1.56 -23.73 -11.27
#